data_AF-S3DDQ8-F1
#
_entry.id   AF-S3DDQ8-F1
#
_cell.length_a   1.000
_cell.length_b   1.000
_cell.length_c   1.000
_cell.angle_alpha   90.00
_cell.angle_beta   90.00
_cell.angle_gamma   90.00
#
_symmetry.space_group_name_H-M   'P 1'
#
loop_
_entity.id
_entity.type
_entity.pdbx_description
1 polymer ?
#
loop_
_entity_poly.entity_id
_entity_poly.type
_entity_poly.pdbx_seq_one_letter_code
_entity_poly.pdbx_strand_id
1 'polypeptide(L)'
;MTKLTPNGLRTVSSFQRVYSPSNYTSLLQFQAQYRHASSTSTNTTSKETNRSTLNGPLSTHPAPLVLPTRKEYPSTFKYLFNLGKTYANFYKTGGKNIYHNYRATQPIKSKINAHYPPSRHDPAVALRSYLHSQGLTRAEFQLLIRSWHDTKRVPLFGLVFLICGEFTPLVVLAISNIVPWTCRIPRQIEKDRRVLEERRGISFRNLTMAPPTEKGGALVRMQLIHVSWSLGLSSSVWDYLGGQYPGLPDWMLRRRVKRRVEYLEMDDMLLRKGKVEELDVEEARMACVERGINVVGRPERDIRGDLEAWLKAKEKGAPIERLLLSRPNVWPSTAKHT
;
A
#
# COMPACT_ATOMS: atom_id res chain seq x y z
N MET A 1 -37.75 -8.95 -20.14
CA MET A 1 -36.61 -9.89 -19.97
C MET A 1 -35.34 -9.25 -20.51
N THR A 2 -34.43 -8.82 -19.64
CA THR A 2 -32.96 -8.78 -19.84
C THR A 2 -32.31 -8.29 -18.55
N LYS A 3 -31.91 -9.25 -17.70
CA LYS A 3 -31.07 -9.05 -16.50
C LYS A 3 -29.61 -9.15 -16.93
N LEU A 4 -28.82 -8.07 -16.87
CA LEU A 4 -27.36 -8.03 -17.08
C LEU A 4 -26.89 -6.66 -16.50
N THR A 5 -25.89 -6.45 -15.62
CA THR A 5 -24.79 -7.22 -15.00
C THR A 5 -24.26 -6.46 -13.75
N PRO A 6 -23.50 -7.11 -12.84
CA PRO A 6 -22.87 -6.46 -11.69
C PRO A 6 -21.49 -5.91 -12.06
N ASN A 7 -21.35 -4.59 -12.22
CA ASN A 7 -20.05 -3.93 -12.39
C ASN A 7 -20.06 -2.51 -11.81
N GLY A 8 -20.32 -2.41 -10.50
CA GLY A 8 -20.13 -1.18 -9.73
C GLY A 8 -18.74 -1.20 -9.09
N LEU A 9 -17.90 -0.23 -9.47
CA LEU A 9 -16.46 -0.06 -9.22
C LEU A 9 -15.65 -0.43 -10.46
N ARG A 10 -15.32 0.53 -11.31
CA ARG A 10 -14.28 0.39 -12.33
C ARG A 10 -13.39 1.63 -12.28
N THR A 11 -12.35 1.61 -11.45
CA THR A 11 -11.24 2.57 -11.57
C THR A 11 -9.87 1.89 -11.39
N VAL A 12 -9.20 1.73 -12.54
CA VAL A 12 -7.75 1.84 -12.86
C VAL A 12 -6.69 1.10 -12.02
N SER A 13 -6.04 0.12 -12.67
CA SER A 13 -4.60 0.14 -12.95
C SER A 13 -4.23 -1.00 -13.90
N SER A 14 -4.10 -0.67 -15.18
CA SER A 14 -3.29 -1.43 -16.13
C SER A 14 -1.80 -1.28 -15.76
N PHE A 15 -1.03 -2.37 -15.76
CA PHE A 15 0.14 -2.54 -16.63
C PHE A 15 0.89 -3.85 -16.42
N GLN A 16 1.34 -4.38 -17.57
CA GLN A 16 2.09 -5.62 -17.81
C GLN A 16 3.60 -5.45 -17.56
N ARG A 17 4.19 -6.57 -17.08
CA ARG A 17 5.43 -7.29 -17.47
C ARG A 17 6.61 -6.47 -18.04
N VAL A 18 7.81 -6.55 -17.44
CA VAL A 18 9.11 -6.90 -18.10
C VAL A 18 10.11 -7.44 -17.06
N TYR A 19 10.92 -8.39 -17.54
CA TYR A 19 12.10 -9.06 -17.02
C TYR A 19 13.18 -8.16 -16.38
N SER A 20 13.97 -8.79 -15.49
CA SER A 20 15.19 -8.28 -14.87
C SER A 20 16.40 -8.51 -15.79
N PRO A 21 17.39 -7.60 -15.88
CA PRO A 21 18.76 -8.00 -16.08
C PRO A 21 19.40 -8.33 -14.72
N SER A 22 20.26 -9.32 -14.76
CA SER A 22 21.06 -9.87 -13.68
C SER A 22 22.25 -8.95 -13.39
N ASN A 23 22.57 -8.73 -12.12
CA ASN A 23 23.82 -9.14 -11.48
C ASN A 23 24.03 -8.46 -10.12
N TYR A 24 24.78 -9.17 -9.28
CA TYR A 24 25.36 -8.81 -7.99
C TYR A 24 24.65 -9.32 -6.72
N THR A 25 25.22 -10.43 -6.29
CA THR A 25 25.29 -11.10 -5.01
C THR A 25 25.66 -10.14 -3.86
N SER A 26 24.90 -10.18 -2.77
CA SER A 26 25.44 -10.52 -1.43
C SER A 26 24.29 -10.69 -0.44
N LEU A 27 24.31 -11.85 0.20
CA LEU A 27 23.44 -12.26 1.29
C LEU A 27 23.83 -11.52 2.58
N LEU A 28 22.87 -10.91 3.26
CA LEU A 28 22.91 -10.79 4.72
C LEU A 28 21.53 -11.14 5.29
N GLN A 29 21.52 -12.21 6.09
CA GLN A 29 20.40 -12.67 6.89
C GLN A 29 20.13 -11.66 8.01
N PHE A 30 18.93 -11.09 8.05
CA PHE A 30 18.40 -10.48 9.26
C PHE A 30 17.07 -11.13 9.60
N GLN A 31 17.08 -11.97 10.64
CA GLN A 31 15.87 -12.54 11.23
C GLN A 31 15.33 -11.53 12.24
N ALA A 32 14.31 -10.76 11.87
CA ALA A 32 13.52 -10.01 12.83
C ALA A 32 12.47 -10.95 13.44
N GLN A 33 12.70 -11.39 14.67
CA GLN A 33 11.72 -12.09 15.50
C GLN A 33 10.67 -11.07 15.97
N TYR A 34 9.44 -11.20 15.49
CA TYR A 34 8.29 -10.49 16.05
C TYR A 34 7.98 -11.11 17.42
N ARG A 35 8.33 -10.42 18.51
CA ARG A 35 7.86 -10.76 19.86
C ARG A 35 6.61 -9.94 20.16
N HIS A 36 5.51 -10.64 20.44
CA HIS A 36 4.33 -10.04 21.04
C HIS A 36 4.57 -9.87 22.55
N ALA A 37 4.32 -8.68 23.08
CA ALA A 37 4.30 -8.42 24.51
C ALA A 37 2.90 -8.67 25.07
N SER A 38 2.80 -9.54 26.08
CA SER A 38 1.58 -9.81 26.83
C SER A 38 1.20 -8.63 27.73
N SER A 39 -0.10 -8.53 27.96
CA SER A 39 -0.85 -7.43 28.58
C SER A 39 -0.56 -7.18 30.06
N THR A 40 -0.71 -5.92 30.46
CA THR A 40 -1.15 -5.55 31.81
C THR A 40 -2.18 -4.42 31.67
N SER A 41 -3.35 -4.65 32.25
CA SER A 41 -4.59 -3.90 32.05
C SER A 41 -4.73 -2.76 33.04
N THR A 42 -5.15 -1.58 32.57
CA THR A 42 -5.99 -0.56 33.25
C THR A 42 -6.05 0.70 32.37
N ASN A 43 -6.78 0.61 31.24
CA ASN A 43 -7.38 1.70 30.42
C ASN A 43 -7.83 1.17 29.03
N THR A 44 -8.34 -0.07 28.98
CA THR A 44 -8.30 -0.91 27.77
C THR A 44 -9.44 -0.60 26.78
N THR A 45 -10.64 -0.21 27.25
CA THR A 45 -11.84 -0.15 26.39
C THR A 45 -11.77 0.95 25.31
N SER A 46 -11.40 2.18 25.66
CA SER A 46 -11.29 3.28 24.68
C SER A 46 -10.09 3.12 23.74
N LYS A 47 -8.96 2.64 24.26
CA LYS A 47 -7.76 2.34 23.46
C LYS A 47 -8.00 1.21 22.46
N GLU A 48 -8.73 0.18 22.83
CA GLU A 48 -9.00 -0.98 21.96
C GLU A 48 -10.05 -0.65 20.88
N THR A 49 -11.06 0.17 21.21
CA THR A 49 -12.00 0.73 20.21
C THR A 49 -11.33 1.70 19.24
N ASN A 50 -10.42 2.57 19.70
CA ASN A 50 -9.66 3.45 18.80
C ASN A 50 -8.73 2.64 17.89
N ARG A 51 -8.05 1.63 18.44
CA ARG A 51 -7.17 0.75 17.66
C ARG A 51 -7.92 -0.01 16.57
N SER A 52 -9.15 -0.47 16.84
CA SER A 52 -9.98 -1.20 15.87
C SER A 52 -10.58 -0.31 14.78
N THR A 53 -10.72 1.00 15.02
CA THR A 53 -11.23 1.97 14.03
C THR A 53 -10.12 2.65 13.22
N LEU A 54 -8.89 2.68 13.75
CA LEU A 54 -7.73 3.31 13.10
C LEU A 54 -6.92 2.35 12.21
N ASN A 55 -6.73 1.10 12.66
CA ASN A 55 -5.91 0.12 11.95
C ASN A 55 -6.73 -0.64 10.91
N GLY A 56 -6.19 -0.81 9.71
CA GLY A 56 -6.80 -1.69 8.71
C GLY A 56 -6.89 -3.13 9.24
N PRO A 57 -7.91 -3.91 8.86
CA PRO A 57 -8.05 -5.28 9.34
C PRO A 57 -6.81 -6.13 9.00
N LEU A 58 -6.32 -6.92 9.96
CA LEU A 58 -5.15 -7.80 9.78
C LEU A 58 -5.34 -8.81 8.63
N SER A 59 -6.59 -9.19 8.33
CA SER A 59 -6.92 -10.03 7.17
C SER A 59 -6.57 -9.37 5.83
N THR A 60 -6.33 -8.07 5.77
CA THR A 60 -5.84 -7.36 4.57
C THR A 60 -4.32 -7.46 4.39
N HIS A 61 -3.60 -7.95 5.41
CA HIS A 61 -2.17 -8.19 5.36
C HIS A 61 -1.89 -9.64 4.92
N PRO A 62 -0.67 -9.92 4.41
CA PRO A 62 -0.26 -11.30 4.21
C PRO A 62 -0.18 -12.07 5.54
N ALA A 63 -0.59 -13.33 5.51
CA ALA A 63 -0.53 -14.19 6.69
C ALA A 63 0.93 -14.39 7.14
N PRO A 64 1.20 -14.58 8.45
CA PRO A 64 2.54 -14.91 8.92
C PRO A 64 3.10 -16.16 8.20
N LEU A 65 4.29 -16.03 7.61
CA LEU A 65 4.98 -17.12 6.93
C LEU A 65 6.22 -17.53 7.72
N VAL A 66 6.09 -18.58 8.52
CA VAL A 66 7.21 -19.17 9.28
C VAL A 66 7.77 -20.34 8.49
N LEU A 67 8.94 -20.15 7.90
CA LEU A 67 9.60 -21.17 7.09
C LEU A 67 10.35 -22.16 8.00
N PRO A 68 10.26 -23.49 7.74
CA PRO A 68 11.04 -24.48 8.46
C PRO A 68 12.55 -24.29 8.25
N THR A 69 13.37 -24.59 9.25
CA THR A 69 14.83 -24.53 9.13
C THR A 69 15.37 -25.87 8.66
N ARG A 70 16.23 -25.91 7.62
CA ARG A 70 16.79 -27.18 7.08
C ARG A 70 17.46 -28.05 8.16
N LYS A 71 18.12 -27.45 9.14
CA LYS A 71 18.85 -28.12 10.23
C LYS A 71 17.95 -28.93 11.17
N GLU A 72 16.65 -28.64 11.22
CA GLU A 72 15.68 -29.30 12.11
C GLU A 72 15.16 -30.64 11.54
N TYR A 73 15.54 -31.00 10.31
CA TYR A 73 14.99 -32.16 9.61
C TYR A 73 16.06 -33.20 9.28
N PRO A 74 15.85 -34.48 9.64
CA PRO A 74 16.81 -35.54 9.34
C PRO A 74 16.90 -35.84 7.83
N SER A 75 15.81 -35.70 7.08
CA SER A 75 15.77 -35.98 5.64
C SER A 75 15.41 -34.76 4.80
N THR A 76 16.05 -34.63 3.63
CA THR A 76 15.79 -33.55 2.67
C THR A 76 14.35 -33.60 2.17
N PHE A 77 13.82 -34.79 1.92
CA PHE A 77 12.43 -34.96 1.48
C PHE A 77 11.44 -34.42 2.52
N LYS A 78 11.60 -34.78 3.81
CA LYS A 78 10.71 -34.30 4.88
C LYS A 78 10.80 -32.79 5.03
N TYR A 79 11.99 -32.21 4.89
CA TYR A 79 12.15 -30.76 4.85
C TYR A 79 11.38 -30.13 3.68
N LEU A 80 11.59 -30.60 2.45
CA LEU A 80 10.93 -30.05 1.25
C LEU A 80 9.41 -30.20 1.30
N PHE A 81 8.90 -31.33 1.79
CA PHE A 81 7.47 -31.55 1.98
C PHE A 81 6.86 -30.56 2.99
N ASN A 82 7.50 -30.37 4.15
CA ASN A 82 7.02 -29.40 5.14
C ASN A 82 7.14 -27.96 4.64
N LEU A 83 8.20 -27.63 3.91
CA LEU A 83 8.36 -26.34 3.26
C LEU A 83 7.22 -26.07 2.26
N GLY A 84 6.91 -27.04 1.40
CA GLY A 84 5.79 -26.97 0.47
C GLY A 84 4.44 -26.81 1.18
N LYS A 85 4.21 -27.60 2.24
CA LYS A 85 3.00 -27.50 3.08
C LYS A 85 2.85 -26.12 3.71
N THR A 86 3.93 -25.52 4.21
CA THR A 86 3.92 -24.16 4.76
C THR A 86 3.49 -23.13 3.71
N TYR A 87 4.07 -23.18 2.50
CA TYR A 87 3.67 -22.28 1.41
C TYR A 87 2.22 -22.50 0.96
N ALA A 88 1.79 -23.75 0.81
CA ALA A 88 0.42 -24.09 0.45
C ALA A 88 -0.59 -23.53 1.47
N ASN A 89 -0.32 -23.69 2.77
CA ASN A 89 -1.14 -23.12 3.83
C ASN A 89 -1.16 -21.59 3.80
N PHE A 90 -0.02 -20.96 3.57
CA PHE A 90 0.08 -19.50 3.43
C PHE A 90 -0.82 -18.98 2.29
N TYR A 91 -0.71 -19.54 1.09
CA TYR A 91 -1.55 -19.12 -0.04
C TYR A 91 -3.03 -19.44 0.15
N LYS A 92 -3.35 -20.59 0.76
CA LYS A 92 -4.73 -20.95 1.11
C LYS A 92 -5.34 -19.92 2.07
N THR A 93 -4.61 -19.52 3.10
CA THR A 93 -5.04 -18.47 4.04
C THR A 93 -5.17 -17.12 3.34
N GLY A 94 -4.20 -16.75 2.50
CA GLY A 94 -4.25 -15.52 1.70
C GLY A 94 -5.49 -15.47 0.80
N GLY A 95 -5.83 -16.56 0.11
CA GLY A 95 -7.03 -16.67 -0.71
C GLY A 95 -8.34 -16.57 0.09
N LYS A 96 -8.41 -17.25 1.25
CA LYS A 96 -9.55 -17.13 2.18
C LYS A 96 -9.74 -15.69 2.66
N ASN A 97 -8.64 -15.02 2.99
CA ASN A 97 -8.66 -13.63 3.43
C ASN A 97 -9.21 -12.69 2.35
N ILE A 98 -8.87 -12.90 1.06
CA ILE A 98 -9.42 -12.09 -0.05
C ILE A 98 -10.94 -12.20 -0.09
N TYR A 99 -11.46 -13.44 -0.03
CA TYR A 99 -12.91 -13.67 -0.04
C TYR A 99 -13.60 -13.07 1.19
N HIS A 100 -13.02 -13.27 2.37
CA HIS A 100 -13.52 -12.69 3.62
C HIS A 100 -13.58 -11.17 3.54
N ASN A 101 -12.49 -10.52 3.12
CA ASN A 101 -12.41 -9.06 2.98
C ASN A 101 -13.42 -8.55 1.95
N TYR A 102 -13.54 -9.22 0.81
CA TYR A 102 -14.53 -8.88 -0.22
C TYR A 102 -15.96 -8.89 0.35
N ARG A 103 -16.31 -9.92 1.14
CA ARG A 103 -17.61 -9.99 1.82
C ARG A 103 -17.78 -8.88 2.86
N ALA A 104 -16.76 -8.62 3.66
CA ALA A 104 -16.78 -7.57 4.67
C ALA A 104 -16.94 -6.17 4.06
N THR A 105 -16.54 -5.96 2.79
CA THR A 105 -16.79 -4.69 2.09
C THR A 105 -18.26 -4.44 1.72
N GLN A 106 -19.07 -5.49 1.59
CA GLN A 106 -20.45 -5.37 1.08
C GLN A 106 -21.36 -4.52 1.98
N PRO A 107 -21.42 -4.69 3.31
CA PRO A 107 -22.25 -3.84 4.16
C PRO A 107 -21.81 -2.37 4.09
N ILE A 108 -20.50 -2.10 4.05
CA ILE A 108 -19.96 -0.73 3.94
C ILE A 108 -20.37 -0.11 2.59
N LYS A 109 -20.24 -0.84 1.49
CA LYS A 109 -20.69 -0.39 0.16
C LYS A 109 -22.19 -0.15 0.12
N SER A 110 -22.99 -1.01 0.77
CA SER A 110 -24.43 -0.82 0.87
C SER A 110 -24.80 0.48 1.58
N LYS A 111 -24.14 0.79 2.70
CA LYS A 111 -24.30 2.08 3.41
C LYS A 111 -23.94 3.27 2.51
N ILE A 112 -22.79 3.23 1.83
CA ILE A 112 -22.38 4.31 0.91
C ILE A 112 -23.42 4.49 -0.21
N ASN A 113 -23.85 3.39 -0.84
CA ASN A 113 -24.79 3.42 -1.95
C ASN A 113 -26.20 3.87 -1.53
N ALA A 114 -26.59 3.68 -0.28
CA ALA A 114 -27.86 4.16 0.25
C ALA A 114 -27.90 5.70 0.28
N HIS A 115 -26.79 6.35 0.63
CA HIS A 115 -26.68 7.82 0.63
C HIS A 115 -26.30 8.39 -0.75
N TYR A 116 -25.45 7.67 -1.49
CA TYR A 116 -24.90 8.11 -2.77
C TYR A 116 -25.13 7.02 -3.82
N PRO A 117 -26.32 6.97 -4.43
CA PRO A 117 -26.68 5.90 -5.36
C PRO A 117 -25.77 5.89 -6.59
N PRO A 118 -25.30 4.70 -7.04
CA PRO A 118 -24.33 4.58 -8.13
C PRO A 118 -24.89 5.01 -9.49
N SER A 119 -26.21 5.13 -9.64
CA SER A 119 -26.86 5.67 -10.84
C SER A 119 -26.65 7.17 -11.01
N ARG A 120 -26.33 7.90 -9.93
CA ARG A 120 -26.20 9.37 -9.93
C ARG A 120 -24.81 9.85 -9.57
N HIS A 121 -23.98 9.03 -8.94
CA HIS A 121 -22.69 9.44 -8.40
C HIS A 121 -21.56 8.55 -8.86
N ASP A 122 -20.45 9.17 -9.25
CA ASP A 122 -19.19 8.45 -9.44
C ASP A 122 -18.74 7.81 -8.10
N PRO A 123 -18.29 6.54 -8.08
CA PRO A 123 -17.92 5.85 -6.84
C PRO A 123 -16.84 6.54 -6.01
N ALA A 124 -15.88 7.23 -6.64
CA ALA A 124 -14.84 7.94 -5.90
C ALA A 124 -15.40 9.21 -5.24
N VAL A 125 -16.28 9.92 -5.95
CA VAL A 125 -17.01 11.08 -5.40
C VAL A 125 -17.93 10.64 -4.26
N ALA A 126 -18.68 9.55 -4.44
CA ALA A 126 -19.55 8.98 -3.42
C ALA A 126 -18.78 8.62 -2.13
N LEU A 127 -17.65 7.93 -2.27
CA LEU A 127 -16.80 7.56 -1.13
C LEU A 127 -16.30 8.78 -0.38
N ARG A 128 -15.77 9.77 -1.10
CA ARG A 128 -15.29 11.03 -0.51
C ARG A 128 -16.42 11.78 0.20
N SER A 129 -17.57 11.94 -0.45
CA SER A 129 -18.73 12.63 0.12
C SER A 129 -19.25 11.93 1.38
N TYR A 130 -19.34 10.60 1.36
CA TYR A 130 -19.74 9.80 2.53
C TYR A 130 -18.76 9.94 3.70
N LEU A 131 -17.47 9.90 3.41
CA LEU A 131 -16.40 10.07 4.39
C LEU A 131 -16.46 11.45 5.08
N HIS A 132 -16.84 12.51 4.34
CA HIS A 132 -17.01 13.86 4.90
C HIS A 132 -18.34 14.05 5.66
N SER A 133 -19.44 13.44 5.20
CA SER A 133 -20.78 13.71 5.74
C SER A 133 -21.23 12.75 6.85
N GLN A 134 -20.98 11.46 6.69
CA GLN A 134 -21.46 10.41 7.60
C GLN A 134 -20.35 9.82 8.48
N GLY A 135 -19.10 10.01 8.08
CA GLY A 135 -17.92 9.52 8.80
C GLY A 135 -17.65 8.04 8.54
N LEU A 136 -16.57 7.77 7.80
CA LEU A 136 -15.99 6.44 7.67
C LEU A 136 -14.87 6.29 8.71
N THR A 137 -14.67 5.09 9.27
CA THR A 137 -13.45 4.81 10.06
C THR A 137 -12.26 4.54 9.13
N ARG A 138 -11.03 4.73 9.63
CA ARG A 138 -9.83 4.41 8.82
C ARG A 138 -9.77 2.92 8.50
N ALA A 139 -10.13 2.06 9.44
CA ALA A 139 -10.18 0.62 9.25
C ALA A 139 -11.09 0.21 8.08
N GLU A 140 -12.31 0.76 8.02
CA GLU A 140 -13.25 0.51 6.92
C GLU A 140 -12.75 1.07 5.59
N PHE A 141 -12.17 2.28 5.59
CA PHE A 141 -11.56 2.87 4.40
C PHE A 141 -10.45 1.98 3.84
N GLN A 142 -9.53 1.54 4.69
CA GLN A 142 -8.42 0.67 4.30
C GLN A 142 -8.92 -0.69 3.82
N LEU A 143 -9.95 -1.26 4.46
CA LEU A 143 -10.58 -2.50 4.01
C LEU A 143 -11.15 -2.37 2.59
N LEU A 144 -11.87 -1.27 2.28
CA LEU A 144 -12.42 -1.02 0.96
C LEU A 144 -11.32 -0.94 -0.10
N ILE A 145 -10.28 -0.14 0.14
CA ILE A 145 -9.20 0.11 -0.82
C ILE A 145 -8.36 -1.15 -1.05
N ARG A 146 -7.97 -1.86 0.02
CA ARG A 146 -7.13 -3.07 -0.05
C ARG A 146 -7.90 -4.25 -0.65
N SER A 147 -9.15 -4.48 -0.24
CA SER A 147 -9.96 -5.54 -0.83
C SER A 147 -10.17 -5.31 -2.33
N TRP A 148 -10.37 -4.08 -2.76
CA TRP A 148 -10.50 -3.74 -4.17
C TRP A 148 -9.25 -4.06 -4.98
N HIS A 149 -8.08 -3.74 -4.41
CA HIS A 149 -6.79 -4.06 -4.99
C HIS A 149 -6.62 -5.57 -5.25
N ASP A 150 -7.02 -6.38 -4.26
CA ASP A 150 -6.84 -7.83 -4.30
C ASP A 150 -7.85 -8.52 -5.20
N THR A 151 -9.15 -8.20 -5.08
CA THR A 151 -10.21 -8.83 -5.89
C THR A 151 -9.97 -8.65 -7.39
N LYS A 152 -9.38 -7.53 -7.81
CA LYS A 152 -9.00 -7.29 -9.22
C LYS A 152 -7.87 -8.18 -9.73
N ARG A 153 -6.99 -8.63 -8.84
CA ARG A 153 -5.82 -9.44 -9.19
C ARG A 153 -6.12 -10.93 -9.12
N VAL A 154 -7.18 -11.33 -8.42
CA VAL A 154 -7.61 -12.73 -8.33
C VAL A 154 -7.74 -13.42 -9.69
N PRO A 155 -8.36 -12.83 -10.74
CA PRO A 155 -8.48 -13.53 -12.02
C PRO A 155 -7.11 -13.87 -12.64
N LEU A 156 -6.19 -12.91 -12.66
CA LEU A 156 -4.86 -13.12 -13.22
C LEU A 156 -4.00 -14.02 -12.34
N PHE A 157 -4.09 -13.88 -11.03
CA PHE A 157 -3.42 -14.75 -10.07
C PHE A 157 -3.91 -16.20 -10.16
N GLY A 158 -5.22 -16.39 -10.27
CA GLY A 158 -5.85 -17.70 -10.47
C GLY A 158 -5.44 -18.34 -11.80
N LEU A 159 -5.30 -17.55 -12.87
CA LEU A 159 -4.79 -18.03 -14.14
C LEU A 159 -3.33 -18.51 -14.04
N VAL A 160 -2.46 -17.74 -13.37
CA VAL A 160 -1.08 -18.18 -13.11
C VAL A 160 -1.06 -19.46 -12.29
N PHE A 161 -1.89 -19.56 -11.25
CA PHE A 161 -1.99 -20.76 -10.42
C PHE A 161 -2.47 -21.97 -11.23
N LEU A 162 -3.43 -21.79 -12.14
CA LEU A 162 -3.97 -22.85 -12.99
C LEU A 162 -2.92 -23.35 -13.99
N ILE A 163 -2.17 -22.45 -14.64
CA ILE A 163 -1.16 -22.81 -15.64
C ILE A 163 0.07 -23.44 -14.97
N CYS A 164 0.54 -22.85 -13.87
CA CYS A 164 1.77 -23.26 -13.21
C CYS A 164 1.56 -24.40 -12.21
N GLY A 165 0.33 -24.70 -11.82
CA GLY A 165 -0.03 -25.79 -10.91
C GLY A 165 0.85 -25.79 -9.65
N GLU A 166 1.59 -26.87 -9.45
CA GLU A 166 2.51 -27.04 -8.31
C GLU A 166 3.77 -26.16 -8.37
N PHE A 167 4.15 -25.66 -9.55
CA PHE A 167 5.28 -24.73 -9.72
C PHE A 167 4.93 -23.27 -9.40
N THR A 168 3.67 -22.98 -9.04
CA THR A 168 3.21 -21.62 -8.73
C THR A 168 4.05 -20.89 -7.67
N PRO A 169 4.56 -21.51 -6.58
CA PRO A 169 5.45 -20.83 -5.64
C PRO A 169 6.73 -20.28 -6.28
N LEU A 170 7.29 -20.95 -7.30
CA LEU A 170 8.48 -20.46 -8.03
C LEU A 170 8.13 -19.28 -8.94
N VAL A 171 7.00 -19.33 -9.62
CA VAL A 171 6.54 -18.27 -10.53
C VAL A 171 6.11 -17.01 -9.77
N VAL A 172 5.44 -17.19 -8.63
CA VAL A 172 4.98 -16.10 -7.77
C VAL A 172 6.15 -15.36 -7.12
N LEU A 173 7.28 -16.05 -6.86
CA LEU A 173 8.51 -15.40 -6.40
C LEU A 173 9.07 -14.41 -7.44
N ALA A 174 8.89 -14.69 -8.73
CA ALA A 174 9.41 -13.86 -9.82
C ALA A 174 8.51 -12.65 -10.15
N ILE A 175 7.22 -12.67 -9.77
CA ILE A 175 6.24 -11.67 -10.26
C ILE A 175 5.36 -11.10 -9.12
N SER A 176 5.87 -10.15 -8.32
CA SER A 176 5.13 -9.50 -7.21
C SER A 176 3.86 -8.73 -7.64
N ASN A 177 3.74 -8.37 -8.93
CA ASN A 177 2.69 -7.45 -9.42
C ASN A 177 1.32 -8.12 -9.62
N ILE A 178 1.31 -9.42 -9.90
CA ILE A 178 0.10 -10.22 -10.11
C ILE A 178 -0.48 -10.70 -8.79
N VAL A 179 0.34 -10.73 -7.74
CA VAL A 179 0.03 -11.33 -6.45
C VAL A 179 -0.82 -10.37 -5.62
N PRO A 180 -2.00 -10.81 -5.15
CA PRO A 180 -2.78 -10.08 -4.14
C PRO A 180 -1.95 -9.78 -2.89
N TRP A 181 -2.22 -8.69 -2.19
CA TRP A 181 -1.48 -8.29 -0.99
C TRP A 181 -1.52 -9.36 0.10
N THR A 182 -2.65 -10.03 0.30
CA THR A 182 -2.76 -11.15 1.26
C THR A 182 -1.87 -12.36 0.93
N CYS A 183 -1.37 -12.46 -0.30
CA CYS A 183 -0.53 -13.56 -0.79
C CYS A 183 0.94 -13.14 -1.00
N ARG A 184 1.34 -11.92 -0.60
CA ARG A 184 2.72 -11.44 -0.78
C ARG A 184 3.65 -11.99 0.30
N ILE A 185 4.77 -12.57 -0.13
CA ILE A 185 5.76 -13.11 0.80
C ILE A 185 6.49 -11.96 1.50
N PRO A 186 6.80 -12.05 2.81
CA PRO A 186 7.47 -10.97 3.54
C PRO A 186 8.75 -10.46 2.90
N ARG A 187 9.59 -11.37 2.37
CA ARG A 187 10.82 -11.02 1.64
C ARG A 187 10.53 -10.21 0.36
N GLN A 188 9.40 -10.43 -0.31
CA GLN A 188 9.00 -9.65 -1.47
C GLN A 188 8.59 -8.23 -1.08
N ILE A 189 7.87 -8.07 0.04
CA ILE A 189 7.48 -6.74 0.54
C ILE A 189 8.71 -5.91 0.86
N GLU A 190 9.69 -6.49 1.56
CA GLU A 190 10.94 -5.82 1.88
C GLU A 190 11.74 -5.46 0.63
N LYS A 191 11.83 -6.38 -0.34
CA LYS A 191 12.48 -6.12 -1.64
C LYS A 191 11.78 -4.98 -2.40
N ASP A 192 10.46 -5.03 -2.49
CA ASP A 192 9.65 -4.01 -3.19
C ASP A 192 9.84 -2.63 -2.52
N ARG A 193 9.86 -2.57 -1.18
CA ARG A 193 10.14 -1.34 -0.41
C ARG A 193 11.54 -0.80 -0.72
N ARG A 194 12.58 -1.64 -0.72
CA ARG A 194 13.97 -1.24 -1.06
C ARG A 194 14.07 -0.67 -2.47
N VAL A 195 13.51 -1.37 -3.46
CA VAL A 195 13.51 -0.91 -4.86
C VAL A 195 12.76 0.43 -4.99
N LEU A 196 11.66 0.61 -4.27
CA LEU A 196 10.93 1.87 -4.27
C LEU A 196 11.73 3.02 -3.64
N GLU A 197 12.40 2.78 -2.52
CA GLU A 197 13.23 3.78 -1.84
C GLU A 197 14.45 4.18 -2.67
N GLU A 198 15.07 3.23 -3.36
CA GLU A 198 16.17 3.50 -4.29
C GLU A 198 15.72 4.40 -5.45
N ARG A 199 14.60 4.05 -6.10
CA ARG A 199 14.00 4.87 -7.17
C ARG A 199 13.66 6.26 -6.68
N ARG A 200 13.09 6.36 -5.49
CA ARG A 200 12.81 7.65 -4.85
C ARG A 200 14.10 8.44 -4.63
N GLY A 201 15.16 7.79 -4.14
CA GLY A 201 16.50 8.37 -4.00
C GLY A 201 17.02 8.96 -5.31
N ILE A 202 16.96 8.19 -6.40
CA ILE A 202 17.34 8.64 -7.75
C ILE A 202 16.48 9.83 -8.19
N SER A 203 15.16 9.72 -8.04
CA SER A 203 14.20 10.75 -8.42
C SER A 203 14.46 12.09 -7.73
N PHE A 204 14.72 12.07 -6.42
CA PHE A 204 15.04 13.28 -5.66
C PHE A 204 16.38 13.91 -6.07
N ARG A 205 17.39 13.12 -6.46
CA ARG A 205 18.66 13.68 -6.99
C ARG A 205 18.45 14.40 -8.32
N ASN A 206 17.50 13.94 -9.12
CA ASN A 206 17.19 14.51 -10.43
C ASN A 206 16.12 15.62 -10.37
N LEU A 207 15.48 15.84 -9.21
CA LEU A 207 14.47 16.87 -9.03
C LEU A 207 15.15 18.23 -8.82
N THR A 208 15.30 18.99 -9.90
CA THR A 208 15.91 20.33 -9.88
C THR A 208 14.91 21.47 -9.62
N MET A 209 13.61 21.17 -9.70
CA MET A 209 12.55 22.17 -9.57
C MET A 209 12.11 22.35 -8.12
N ALA A 210 11.91 23.61 -7.70
CA ALA A 210 11.31 23.91 -6.42
C ALA A 210 9.87 23.36 -6.33
N PRO A 211 9.42 22.92 -5.14
CA PRO A 211 8.04 22.52 -4.93
C PRO A 211 7.10 23.73 -5.06
N PRO A 212 5.84 23.53 -5.48
CA PRO A 212 4.88 24.61 -5.56
C PRO A 212 4.61 25.20 -4.16
N THR A 213 4.51 26.53 -4.10
CA THR A 213 4.19 27.26 -2.87
C THR A 213 2.68 27.35 -2.66
N GLU A 214 1.91 27.45 -3.74
CA GLU A 214 0.45 27.58 -3.69
C GLU A 214 -0.27 26.24 -3.73
N LYS A 215 -1.41 26.17 -3.03
CA LYS A 215 -2.29 25.02 -3.01
C LYS A 215 -3.04 24.91 -4.35
N GLY A 216 -2.95 23.76 -5.01
CA GLY A 216 -3.62 23.51 -6.29
C GLY A 216 -2.83 23.94 -7.53
N GLY A 217 -1.58 24.38 -7.36
CA GLY A 217 -0.67 24.62 -8.48
C GLY A 217 -0.52 23.37 -9.35
N ALA A 218 -0.73 23.51 -10.66
CA ALA A 218 -0.61 22.40 -11.59
C ALA A 218 0.83 21.86 -11.62
N LEU A 219 1.00 20.59 -11.27
CA LEU A 219 2.33 19.97 -11.32
C LEU A 219 2.84 19.93 -12.76
N VAL A 220 4.09 20.36 -12.92
CA VAL A 220 4.84 20.26 -14.17
C VAL A 220 5.23 18.80 -14.40
N ARG A 221 5.48 18.41 -15.66
CA ARG A 221 5.79 17.03 -16.05
C ARG A 221 6.87 16.37 -15.19
N MET A 222 7.98 17.07 -14.91
CA MET A 222 9.07 16.51 -14.08
C MET A 222 8.64 16.26 -12.64
N GLN A 223 7.81 17.14 -12.06
CA GLN A 223 7.23 16.92 -10.74
C GLN A 223 6.27 15.72 -10.74
N LEU A 224 5.46 15.55 -11.80
CA LEU A 224 4.58 14.40 -11.96
C LEU A 224 5.36 13.08 -12.09
N ILE A 225 6.43 13.07 -12.87
CA ILE A 225 7.34 11.91 -13.00
C ILE A 225 7.95 11.60 -11.64
N HIS A 226 8.45 12.62 -10.93
CA HIS A 226 9.03 12.45 -9.61
C HIS A 226 8.05 11.83 -8.62
N VAL A 227 6.82 12.36 -8.54
CA VAL A 227 5.78 11.81 -7.66
C VAL A 227 5.42 10.38 -8.09
N SER A 228 5.31 10.12 -9.39
CA SER A 228 5.03 8.78 -9.91
C SER A 228 6.11 7.78 -9.52
N TRP A 229 7.39 8.13 -9.69
CA TRP A 229 8.53 7.28 -9.34
C TRP A 229 8.65 7.08 -7.83
N SER A 230 8.57 8.16 -7.05
CA SER A 230 8.73 8.15 -5.60
C SER A 230 7.66 7.32 -4.88
N LEU A 231 6.46 7.24 -5.46
CA LEU A 231 5.32 6.50 -4.92
C LEU A 231 5.03 5.18 -5.65
N GLY A 232 5.82 4.82 -6.67
CA GLY A 232 5.67 3.58 -7.42
C GLY A 232 4.38 3.50 -8.23
N LEU A 233 3.92 4.62 -8.78
CA LEU A 233 2.69 4.71 -9.57
C LEU A 233 2.87 4.24 -11.02
N SER A 234 4.11 4.12 -11.50
CA SER A 234 4.47 3.61 -12.84
C SER A 234 5.37 2.37 -12.72
N SER A 235 5.26 1.44 -13.68
CA SER A 235 6.19 0.32 -13.79
C SER A 235 7.43 0.73 -14.59
N SER A 236 8.55 0.04 -14.36
CA SER A 236 9.81 0.30 -15.09
C SER A 236 9.73 0.11 -16.59
N VAL A 237 8.73 -0.62 -17.06
CA VAL A 237 8.48 -0.81 -18.49
C VAL A 237 8.21 0.53 -19.16
N TRP A 238 7.48 1.43 -18.48
CA TRP A 238 7.22 2.78 -18.99
C TRP A 238 8.45 3.64 -19.01
N ASP A 239 9.39 3.39 -18.11
CA ASP A 239 10.65 4.10 -18.06
C ASP A 239 11.55 3.64 -19.23
N TYR A 240 11.52 2.35 -19.55
CA TYR A 240 12.21 1.78 -20.72
C TYR A 240 11.58 2.20 -22.06
N LEU A 241 10.26 2.09 -22.20
CA LEU A 241 9.54 2.43 -23.44
C LEU A 241 9.52 3.94 -23.73
N GLY A 242 9.70 4.78 -22.71
CA GLY A 242 9.63 6.24 -22.84
C GLY A 242 10.84 6.90 -23.52
N GLY A 243 11.95 6.17 -23.71
CA GLY A 243 13.16 6.70 -24.33
C GLY A 243 13.64 8.01 -23.68
N GLN A 244 13.68 9.10 -24.47
CA GLN A 244 14.09 10.44 -24.02
C GLN A 244 13.14 11.09 -23.01
N TYR A 245 11.89 10.63 -22.92
CA TYR A 245 10.90 11.08 -21.94
C TYR A 245 10.43 9.89 -21.09
N PRO A 246 11.23 9.44 -20.11
CA PRO A 246 10.91 8.24 -19.33
C PRO A 246 9.57 8.40 -18.62
N GLY A 247 8.75 7.34 -18.70
CA GLY A 247 7.52 7.22 -17.93
C GLY A 247 6.23 7.28 -18.77
N LEU A 248 5.12 7.41 -18.06
CA LEU A 248 3.78 7.34 -18.66
C LEU A 248 3.45 8.60 -19.49
N PRO A 249 2.49 8.49 -20.44
CA PRO A 249 1.86 9.67 -21.06
C PRO A 249 1.36 10.66 -20.01
N ASP A 250 1.44 11.96 -20.30
CA ASP A 250 1.17 13.03 -19.32
C ASP A 250 -0.23 12.91 -18.68
N TRP A 251 -1.26 12.66 -19.49
CA TRP A 251 -2.63 12.46 -19.01
C TRP A 251 -2.76 11.27 -18.04
N MET A 252 -1.99 10.19 -18.26
CA MET A 252 -1.98 9.03 -17.37
C MET A 252 -1.26 9.37 -16.06
N LEU A 253 -0.14 10.08 -16.12
CA LEU A 253 0.59 10.56 -14.94
C LEU A 253 -0.31 11.44 -14.09
N ARG A 254 -0.90 12.48 -14.67
CA ARG A 254 -1.84 13.38 -13.98
C ARG A 254 -2.97 12.59 -13.32
N ARG A 255 -3.59 11.65 -14.04
CA ARG A 255 -4.68 10.82 -13.51
C ARG A 255 -4.23 9.89 -12.38
N ARG A 256 -3.02 9.34 -12.42
CA ARG A 256 -2.48 8.46 -11.36
C ARG A 256 -2.10 9.27 -10.12
N VAL A 257 -1.40 10.38 -10.31
CA VAL A 257 -1.00 11.29 -9.24
C VAL A 257 -2.22 11.87 -8.56
N LYS A 258 -3.19 12.43 -9.31
CA LYS A 258 -4.44 12.96 -8.77
C LYS A 258 -5.16 11.95 -7.86
N ARG A 259 -5.36 10.72 -8.33
CA ARG A 259 -6.00 9.67 -7.54
C ARG A 259 -5.22 9.28 -6.28
N ARG A 260 -3.88 9.30 -6.35
CA ARG A 260 -3.05 9.04 -5.17
C ARG A 260 -3.14 10.19 -4.18
N VAL A 261 -3.14 11.44 -4.63
CA VAL A 261 -3.35 12.61 -3.77
C VAL A 261 -4.73 12.53 -3.10
N GLU A 262 -5.80 12.27 -3.85
CA GLU A 262 -7.16 12.08 -3.30
C GLU A 262 -7.22 10.98 -2.24
N TYR A 263 -6.54 9.85 -2.47
CA TYR A 263 -6.42 8.78 -1.47
C TYR A 263 -5.71 9.26 -0.20
N LEU A 264 -4.58 9.96 -0.35
CA LEU A 264 -3.80 10.48 0.79
C LEU A 264 -4.58 11.54 1.57
N GLU A 265 -5.35 12.40 0.91
CA GLU A 265 -6.23 13.38 1.58
C GLU A 265 -7.25 12.69 2.48
N MET A 266 -7.91 11.64 1.97
CA MET A 266 -8.86 10.85 2.73
C MET A 266 -8.18 10.12 3.89
N ASP A 267 -7.05 9.43 3.65
CA ASP A 267 -6.33 8.70 4.71
C ASP A 267 -5.77 9.64 5.78
N ASP A 268 -5.22 10.80 5.40
CA ASP A 268 -4.75 11.83 6.33
C ASP A 268 -5.89 12.36 7.21
N MET A 269 -7.07 12.60 6.63
CA MET A 269 -8.24 13.06 7.38
C MET A 269 -8.67 12.01 8.42
N LEU A 270 -8.62 10.73 8.07
CA LEU A 270 -8.97 9.64 8.97
C LEU A 270 -7.90 9.40 10.04
N LEU A 271 -6.61 9.54 9.69
CA LEU A 271 -5.50 9.44 10.64
C LEU A 271 -5.55 10.54 11.71
N ARG A 272 -5.94 11.76 11.36
CA ARG A 272 -6.07 12.87 12.33
C ARG A 272 -7.15 12.66 13.39
N LYS A 273 -8.08 11.72 13.19
CA LYS A 273 -9.09 11.38 14.20
C LYS A 273 -8.53 10.53 15.34
N GLY A 274 -7.36 9.91 15.14
CA GLY A 274 -6.67 9.10 16.13
C GLY A 274 -5.24 9.59 16.37
N LYS A 275 -4.48 8.81 17.13
CA LYS A 275 -3.07 9.09 17.42
C LYS A 275 -2.15 8.18 16.61
N VAL A 276 -1.01 8.71 16.16
CA VAL A 276 -0.05 7.91 15.35
C VAL A 276 0.45 6.71 16.14
N GLU A 277 0.59 6.83 17.46
CA GLU A 277 1.01 5.79 18.40
C GLU A 277 0.02 4.62 18.50
N GLU A 278 -1.26 4.84 18.17
CA GLU A 278 -2.29 3.79 18.15
C GLU A 278 -2.22 2.92 16.88
N LEU A 279 -1.43 3.32 15.88
CA LEU A 279 -1.19 2.49 14.70
C LEU A 279 -0.33 1.29 15.06
N ASP A 280 -0.65 0.14 14.48
CA ASP A 280 0.24 -1.01 14.47
C ASP A 280 1.51 -0.69 13.67
N VAL A 281 2.61 -1.36 14.02
CA VAL A 281 3.94 -1.09 13.43
C VAL A 281 3.92 -1.19 11.90
N GLU A 282 3.30 -2.24 11.36
CA GLU A 282 3.20 -2.40 9.91
C GLU A 282 2.21 -1.40 9.28
N GLU A 283 1.16 -0.97 9.97
CA GLU A 283 0.26 0.09 9.49
C GLU A 283 0.98 1.42 9.39
N ALA A 284 1.80 1.78 10.39
CA ALA A 284 2.64 2.98 10.35
C ALA A 284 3.67 2.90 9.20
N ARG A 285 4.31 1.75 9.00
CA ARG A 285 5.24 1.52 7.87
C ARG A 285 4.53 1.68 6.53
N MET A 286 3.36 1.08 6.35
CA MET A 286 2.59 1.20 5.11
C MET A 286 2.14 2.65 4.86
N ALA A 287 1.60 3.31 5.87
CA ALA A 287 1.18 4.72 5.77
C ALA A 287 2.34 5.63 5.36
N CYS A 288 3.54 5.37 5.90
CA CYS A 288 4.77 6.06 5.50
C CYS A 288 5.15 5.78 4.04
N VAL A 289 5.17 4.51 3.64
CA VAL A 289 5.50 4.12 2.25
C VAL A 289 4.54 4.75 1.24
N GLU A 290 3.24 4.79 1.55
CA GLU A 290 2.21 5.39 0.70
C GLU A 290 2.39 6.90 0.47
N ARG A 291 3.00 7.59 1.46
CA ARG A 291 3.35 9.03 1.46
C ARG A 291 4.75 9.31 0.92
N GLY A 292 5.50 8.28 0.53
CA GLY A 292 6.86 8.46 0.01
C GLY A 292 7.95 8.59 1.08
N ILE A 293 7.69 8.14 2.30
CA ILE A 293 8.67 8.11 3.39
C ILE A 293 9.46 6.80 3.34
N ASN A 294 10.76 6.86 3.60
CA ASN A 294 11.63 5.67 3.68
C ASN A 294 11.42 4.97 5.04
N VAL A 295 11.32 3.64 5.04
CA VAL A 295 11.05 2.79 6.21
C VAL A 295 12.05 1.64 6.36
N VAL A 296 12.73 1.25 5.29
CA VAL A 296 13.65 0.10 5.29
C VAL A 296 14.81 0.36 6.24
N GLY A 297 15.03 -0.58 7.17
CA GLY A 297 16.12 -0.50 8.15
C GLY A 297 15.96 0.59 9.22
N ARG A 298 14.83 1.30 9.24
CA ARG A 298 14.59 2.39 10.19
C ARG A 298 13.86 1.91 11.46
N PRO A 299 14.21 2.47 12.63
CA PRO A 299 13.53 2.16 13.88
C PRO A 299 12.11 2.73 13.86
N GLU A 300 11.20 2.08 14.58
CA GLU A 300 9.78 2.44 14.63
C GLU A 300 9.54 3.89 15.06
N ARG A 301 10.31 4.38 16.04
CA ARG A 301 10.19 5.76 16.56
C ARG A 301 10.36 6.80 15.45
N ASP A 302 11.32 6.60 14.54
CA ASP A 302 11.64 7.56 13.49
C ASP A 302 10.55 7.54 12.41
N ILE A 303 9.98 6.36 12.14
CA ILE A 303 8.88 6.17 11.18
C ILE A 303 7.62 6.86 11.68
N ARG A 304 7.29 6.69 12.97
CA ARG A 304 6.16 7.39 13.60
C ARG A 304 6.39 8.90 13.62
N GLY A 305 7.59 9.34 13.98
CA GLY A 305 7.97 10.76 13.98
C GLY A 305 7.82 11.42 12.61
N ASP A 306 8.23 10.76 11.53
CA ASP A 306 8.05 11.28 10.18
C ASP A 306 6.57 11.31 9.77
N LEU A 307 5.77 10.31 10.14
CA LEU A 307 4.33 10.32 9.87
C LEU A 307 3.62 11.45 10.61
N GLU A 308 3.98 11.71 11.86
CA GLU A 308 3.49 12.86 12.60
C GLU A 308 3.91 14.19 11.96
N ALA A 309 5.16 14.30 11.52
CA ALA A 309 5.65 15.49 10.84
C ALA A 309 4.85 15.76 9.55
N TRP A 310 4.54 14.72 8.77
CA TRP A 310 3.65 14.81 7.62
C TRP A 310 2.26 15.36 8.01
N LEU A 311 1.62 14.76 9.02
CA LEU A 311 0.28 15.15 9.45
C LEU A 311 0.23 16.57 10.01
N LYS A 312 1.24 16.97 10.80
CA LYS A 312 1.41 18.34 11.33
C LYS A 312 1.63 19.35 10.21
N ALA A 313 2.45 19.03 9.21
CA ALA A 313 2.64 19.91 8.06
C ALA A 313 1.34 20.11 7.26
N LYS A 314 0.56 19.05 7.09
CA LYS A 314 -0.76 19.12 6.46
C LYS A 314 -1.76 19.95 7.26
N GLU A 315 -1.77 19.84 8.59
CA GLU A 315 -2.63 20.62 9.47
C GLU A 315 -2.35 22.11 9.35
N LYS A 316 -1.08 22.49 9.22
CA LYS A 316 -0.62 23.87 8.93
C LYS A 316 -0.92 24.34 7.50
N GLY A 317 -1.68 23.58 6.71
CA GLY A 317 -2.09 23.97 5.37
C GLY A 317 -1.10 23.64 4.25
N ALA A 318 -0.01 22.88 4.51
CA ALA A 318 0.89 22.48 3.44
C ALA A 318 0.13 21.65 2.38
N PRO A 319 0.28 21.95 1.08
CA PRO A 319 -0.29 21.12 0.02
C PRO A 319 0.42 19.75 -0.02
N ILE A 320 -0.31 18.68 -0.35
CA ILE A 320 0.27 17.31 -0.38
C ILE A 320 1.38 17.24 -1.42
N GLU A 321 1.19 17.91 -2.55
CA GLU A 321 2.14 17.99 -3.64
C GLU A 321 3.49 18.52 -3.18
N ARG A 322 3.50 19.57 -2.33
CA ARG A 322 4.73 20.11 -1.74
C ARG A 322 5.41 19.08 -0.85
N LEU A 323 4.65 18.33 -0.04
CA LEU A 323 5.22 17.31 0.83
C LEU A 323 5.80 16.14 0.02
N LEU A 324 5.14 15.72 -1.07
CA LEU A 324 5.63 14.68 -1.98
C LEU A 324 6.89 15.07 -2.77
N LEU A 325 7.08 16.38 -2.98
CA LEU A 325 8.23 16.96 -3.68
C LEU A 325 9.36 17.35 -2.72
N SER A 326 9.22 17.13 -1.42
CA SER A 326 10.23 17.45 -0.41
C SER A 326 10.50 16.27 0.52
N ARG A 327 11.58 16.37 1.31
CA ARG A 327 11.97 15.34 2.27
C ARG A 327 11.43 15.67 3.67
N PRO A 328 11.23 14.67 4.55
CA PRO A 328 10.68 14.88 5.89
C PRO A 328 11.39 15.97 6.72
N ASN A 329 12.71 16.08 6.58
CA ASN A 329 13.53 17.08 7.27
C ASN A 329 13.28 18.54 6.84
N VAL A 330 12.67 18.77 5.67
CA VAL A 330 12.36 20.12 5.14
C VAL A 330 10.88 20.46 5.26
N TRP A 331 10.05 19.51 5.70
CA TRP A 331 8.66 19.83 5.99
C TRP A 331 8.58 20.87 7.09
N PRO A 332 7.56 21.75 7.06
CA PRO A 332 7.42 22.83 8.04
C PRO A 332 7.23 22.28 9.47
N SER A 333 8.34 21.97 10.12
CA SER A 333 8.45 21.82 11.57
C SER A 333 8.27 23.21 12.19
N THR A 334 7.51 23.28 13.30
CA THR A 334 7.25 24.47 14.13
C THR A 334 7.78 25.80 13.54
N ALA A 335 6.93 26.55 12.83
CA ALA A 335 7.25 27.93 12.53
C ALA A 335 7.28 28.64 13.89
N LYS A 336 8.42 29.26 14.22
CA LYS A 336 8.52 30.21 15.30
C LYS A 336 7.41 31.24 15.11
N HIS A 337 6.59 31.44 16.13
CA HIS A 337 5.85 32.69 16.26
C HIS A 337 6.91 33.80 16.24
N THR A 338 7.01 34.52 15.13
CA THR A 338 7.57 35.88 15.09
C THR A 338 6.53 36.85 15.59
#